data_AF-A0A952ID97-F1
#
_entry.id   AF-A0A952ID97-F1
#
_cell.length_a   1.000
_cell.length_b   1.000
_cell.length_c   1.000
_cell.angle_alpha   90.00
_cell.angle_beta   90.00
_cell.angle_gamma   90.00
#
_symmetry.space_group_name_H-M   'P 1'
#
loop_
_entity.id
_entity.type
_entity.pdbx_description
1 polymer ?
#
loop_
_entity_poly.entity_id
_entity_poly.type
_entity_poly.pdbx_seq_one_letter_code
_entity_poly.pdbx_strand_id
1 'polypeptide(L)'
;MRFVAFLLALLIFGCAEAPTRVERIAADSVTDLSGQWNDTDSRLVSQEMVSDMLARPWITNHRAAQNKPPAVIVGYIRNLSQEHISVDTFVNDIKRELINSNQVDFVADSQEREQLRYEREDQDLNASAASRKAMGEELGADYMLLGAINTLLDRAGKTQVTYYQVDLKLISLTDNRTLWIGQKKIKKRITNGKSYY
;
A
#
# COMPACT_ATOMS: atom_id res chain seq x y z
N MET A 1 -33.08 -71.78 -0.51
CA MET A 1 -33.46 -70.44 -1.04
C MET A 1 -33.52 -69.52 0.18
N ARG A 2 -32.47 -68.83 0.66
CA ARG A 2 -31.70 -67.67 0.11
C ARG A 2 -32.61 -66.60 -0.52
N PHE A 3 -32.39 -65.34 -0.15
CA PHE A 3 -33.14 -64.09 -0.44
C PHE A 3 -34.21 -63.75 0.63
N VAL A 4 -34.24 -62.61 1.33
CA VAL A 4 -33.63 -61.27 1.15
C VAL A 4 -33.47 -60.63 2.54
N ALA A 5 -32.23 -60.29 2.91
CA ALA A 5 -31.95 -59.20 3.84
C ALA A 5 -31.55 -58.01 2.98
N PHE A 6 -32.29 -56.89 3.04
CA PHE A 6 -31.80 -55.64 2.48
C PHE A 6 -31.96 -54.53 3.50
N LEU A 7 -30.83 -54.30 4.16
CA LEU A 7 -30.53 -53.25 5.12
C LEU A 7 -30.70 -51.89 4.42
N LEU A 8 -31.65 -51.07 4.88
CA LEU A 8 -31.74 -49.67 4.50
C LEU A 8 -30.72 -48.87 5.32
N ALA A 9 -29.45 -48.93 4.91
CA ALA A 9 -28.40 -48.05 5.45
C ALA A 9 -28.41 -46.74 4.65
N LEU A 10 -29.17 -45.77 5.14
CA LEU A 10 -29.13 -44.39 4.67
C LEU A 10 -27.75 -43.80 5.05
N LEU A 11 -26.81 -43.81 4.12
CA LEU A 11 -25.52 -43.14 4.25
C LEU A 11 -25.74 -41.63 4.24
N ILE A 12 -25.87 -41.04 5.43
CA ILE A 12 -25.79 -39.60 5.64
C ILE A 12 -24.31 -39.21 5.47
N PHE A 13 -23.86 -39.04 4.22
CA PHE A 13 -22.65 -38.28 3.94
C PHE A 13 -22.96 -36.80 4.18
N GLY A 14 -22.95 -36.41 5.46
CA GLY A 14 -22.82 -35.01 5.83
C GLY A 14 -21.46 -34.54 5.34
N CYS A 15 -21.44 -33.68 4.33
CA CYS A 15 -20.26 -32.90 3.97
C CYS A 15 -19.90 -32.01 5.16
N ALA A 16 -19.12 -32.54 6.10
CA ALA A 16 -18.45 -31.74 7.10
C ALA A 16 -17.45 -30.87 6.34
N GLU A 17 -17.75 -29.58 6.19
CA GLU A 17 -16.76 -28.60 5.76
C GLU A 17 -15.59 -28.71 6.72
N ALA A 18 -14.41 -29.02 6.18
CA ALA A 18 -13.20 -29.16 6.99
C ALA A 18 -13.00 -27.85 7.78
N PRO A 19 -12.67 -27.94 9.08
CA PRO A 19 -12.50 -26.76 9.91
C PRO A 19 -11.42 -25.85 9.31
N THR A 20 -11.66 -24.54 9.32
CA THR A 20 -10.72 -23.53 8.84
C THR A 20 -9.38 -23.70 9.56
N ARG A 21 -8.37 -24.17 8.84
CA ARG A 21 -7.03 -24.40 9.38
C ARG A 21 -6.21 -23.13 9.23
N VAL A 22 -5.90 -22.49 10.35
CA VAL A 22 -5.06 -21.29 10.40
C VAL A 22 -3.62 -21.72 10.66
N GLU A 23 -2.72 -21.41 9.73
CA GLU A 23 -1.28 -21.64 9.86
C GLU A 23 -0.55 -20.30 9.73
N ARG A 24 0.46 -20.08 10.59
CA ARG A 24 1.32 -18.90 10.48
C ARG A 24 2.36 -19.18 9.40
N ILE A 25 2.31 -18.39 8.35
CA ILE A 25 3.29 -18.41 7.26
C ILE A 25 4.18 -17.16 7.34
N ALA A 26 5.35 -17.21 6.71
CA ALA A 26 6.28 -16.08 6.69
C ALA A 26 5.70 -14.90 5.88
N ALA A 27 5.90 -13.67 6.37
CA ALA A 27 5.32 -12.46 5.78
C ALA A 27 5.90 -12.08 4.40
N ASP A 28 6.99 -12.70 3.99
CA ASP A 28 7.62 -12.56 2.68
C ASP A 28 7.13 -13.61 1.65
N SER A 29 6.36 -14.61 2.10
CA SER A 29 5.82 -15.65 1.23
C SER A 29 4.66 -15.15 0.38
N VAL A 30 4.71 -15.41 -0.93
CA VAL A 30 3.65 -15.03 -1.86
C VAL A 30 2.43 -15.92 -1.65
N THR A 31 1.34 -15.33 -1.16
CA THR A 31 0.09 -16.06 -0.88
C THR A 31 -1.08 -15.41 -1.61
N ASP A 32 -1.53 -16.03 -2.70
CA ASP A 32 -2.69 -15.59 -3.48
C ASP A 32 -3.90 -16.50 -3.21
N LEU A 33 -4.72 -16.14 -2.22
CA LEU A 33 -5.92 -16.92 -1.88
C LEU A 33 -7.14 -16.53 -2.73
N SER A 34 -7.47 -15.24 -2.78
CA SER A 34 -8.67 -14.72 -3.45
C SER A 34 -8.38 -14.11 -4.83
N GLY A 35 -7.10 -13.88 -5.16
CA GLY A 35 -6.67 -13.10 -6.33
C GLY A 35 -7.00 -11.60 -6.25
N GLN A 36 -7.43 -11.12 -5.07
CA GLN A 36 -7.53 -9.70 -4.74
C GLN A 36 -6.15 -9.09 -4.50
N TRP A 37 -6.10 -7.77 -4.35
CA TRP A 37 -4.90 -7.08 -3.88
C TRP A 37 -4.44 -7.64 -2.52
N ASN A 38 -3.15 -7.94 -2.39
CA ASN A 38 -2.55 -8.41 -1.14
C ASN A 38 -1.29 -7.63 -0.75
N ASP A 39 -0.70 -8.02 0.38
CA ASP A 39 0.53 -7.49 0.94
C ASP A 39 1.72 -7.63 -0.03
N THR A 40 1.79 -8.75 -0.76
CA THR A 40 2.83 -8.97 -1.75
C THR A 40 2.72 -7.97 -2.91
N ASP A 41 1.53 -7.74 -3.45
CA ASP A 41 1.31 -6.74 -4.51
C ASP A 41 1.72 -5.35 -4.02
N SER A 42 1.27 -4.98 -2.81
CA SER A 42 1.58 -3.70 -2.18
C SER A 42 3.09 -3.45 -2.10
N ARG A 43 3.83 -4.42 -1.56
CA ARG A 43 5.28 -4.34 -1.43
C ARG A 43 5.97 -4.25 -2.78
N LEU A 44 5.63 -5.11 -3.74
CA LEU A 44 6.27 -5.14 -5.05
C LEU A 44 6.02 -3.86 -5.86
N VAL A 45 4.80 -3.32 -5.81
CA VAL A 45 4.48 -2.06 -6.47
C VAL A 45 5.23 -0.91 -5.80
N SER A 46 5.27 -0.86 -4.48
CA SER A 46 5.95 0.21 -3.75
C SER A 46 7.45 0.23 -4.06
N GLN A 47 8.10 -0.94 -4.03
CA GLN A 47 9.52 -1.10 -4.35
C GLN A 47 9.86 -0.62 -5.75
N GLU A 48 9.12 -1.09 -6.75
CA GLU A 48 9.33 -0.69 -8.14
C GLU A 48 9.12 0.82 -8.32
N MET A 49 8.01 1.35 -7.81
CA MET A 49 7.62 2.73 -8.05
C MET A 49 8.56 3.72 -7.36
N VAL A 50 8.97 3.43 -6.12
CA VAL A 50 9.95 4.25 -5.40
C VAL A 50 11.32 4.15 -6.06
N SER A 51 11.77 2.95 -6.43
CA SER A 51 13.04 2.76 -7.15
C SER A 51 13.06 3.54 -8.47
N ASP A 52 12.00 3.43 -9.27
CA ASP A 52 11.87 4.17 -10.53
C ASP A 52 11.88 5.69 -10.33
N MET A 53 11.15 6.18 -9.33
CA MET A 53 11.09 7.61 -9.00
C MET A 53 12.47 8.14 -8.61
N LEU A 54 13.19 7.45 -7.72
CA LEU A 54 14.49 7.88 -7.21
C LEU A 54 15.61 7.74 -8.25
N ALA A 55 15.45 6.85 -9.23
CA ALA A 55 16.40 6.73 -10.34
C ALA A 55 16.31 7.88 -11.37
N ARG A 56 15.32 8.78 -11.26
CA ARG A 56 15.11 9.85 -12.24
C ARG A 56 15.95 11.11 -11.94
N PRO A 57 16.27 11.94 -12.94
CA PRO A 57 17.15 13.11 -12.77
C PRO A 57 16.67 14.19 -11.79
N TRP A 58 15.39 14.23 -11.43
CA TRP A 58 14.84 15.29 -10.58
C TRP A 58 15.56 15.36 -9.22
N ILE A 59 15.97 14.21 -8.66
CA ILE A 59 16.63 14.15 -7.36
C ILE A 59 18.05 14.73 -7.43
N THR A 60 18.79 14.38 -8.49
CA THR A 60 20.13 14.92 -8.75
C THR A 60 20.07 16.42 -9.00
N ASN A 61 19.07 16.87 -9.77
CA ASN A 61 18.85 18.29 -10.05
C ASN A 61 18.49 19.07 -8.78
N HIS A 62 17.66 18.51 -7.89
CA HIS A 62 17.36 19.13 -6.60
C HIS A 62 18.61 19.29 -5.75
N ARG A 63 19.39 18.21 -5.59
CA ARG A 63 20.63 18.22 -4.79
C ARG A 63 21.64 19.22 -5.33
N ALA A 64 21.79 19.30 -6.65
CA ALA A 64 22.67 20.27 -7.29
C ALA A 64 22.23 21.72 -7.07
N ALA A 65 20.92 21.98 -7.00
CA ALA A 65 20.37 23.32 -6.83
C ALA A 65 20.30 23.78 -5.37
N GLN A 66 19.98 22.88 -4.43
CA GLN A 66 19.65 23.21 -3.04
C GLN A 66 20.69 22.72 -2.03
N ASN A 67 21.65 21.88 -2.45
CA ASN A 67 22.69 21.29 -1.60
C ASN A 67 22.17 20.57 -0.34
N LYS A 68 20.93 20.07 -0.40
CA LYS A 68 20.26 19.27 0.65
C LYS A 68 19.44 18.15 0.00
N PRO A 69 19.13 17.05 0.71
CA PRO A 69 18.16 16.08 0.23
C PRO A 69 16.78 16.74 0.05
N PRO A 70 15.98 16.29 -0.93
CA PRO A 70 14.64 16.81 -1.12
C PRO A 70 13.71 16.34 0.00
N ALA A 71 12.90 17.25 0.53
CA ALA A 71 11.83 16.91 1.46
C ALA A 71 10.59 16.45 0.68
N VAL A 72 10.11 15.24 0.95
CA VAL A 72 8.97 14.62 0.25
C VAL A 72 7.89 14.24 1.25
N ILE A 73 6.64 14.55 0.91
CA ILE A 73 5.44 14.08 1.63
C ILE A 73 4.64 13.13 0.74
N VAL A 74 4.08 12.07 1.31
CA VAL A 74 3.07 11.25 0.64
C VAL A 74 1.70 11.86 0.92
N GLY A 75 1.07 12.36 -0.14
CA GLY A 75 -0.30 12.85 -0.08
C GLY A 75 -1.32 11.72 -0.27
N TYR A 76 -2.57 12.11 -0.54
CA TYR A 76 -3.66 11.15 -0.69
C TYR A 76 -3.47 10.24 -1.90
N ILE A 77 -3.51 8.94 -1.66
CA ILE A 77 -3.64 7.92 -2.69
C ILE A 77 -5.11 7.51 -2.79
N ARG A 78 -5.72 7.71 -3.95
CA ARG A 78 -7.16 7.44 -4.14
C ARG A 78 -7.39 5.98 -4.48
N ASN A 79 -8.26 5.30 -3.73
CA ASN A 79 -8.81 4.03 -4.17
C ASN A 79 -9.96 4.30 -5.17
N LEU A 80 -9.73 4.02 -6.45
CA LEU A 80 -10.71 4.07 -7.53
C LEU A 80 -11.10 2.65 -8.00
N SER A 81 -10.70 1.63 -7.25
CA SER A 81 -11.07 0.25 -7.50
C SER A 81 -12.50 -0.04 -7.03
N GLN A 82 -13.03 -1.17 -7.51
CA GLN A 82 -14.30 -1.73 -7.02
C GLN A 82 -14.13 -2.60 -5.76
N GLU A 83 -12.93 -2.65 -5.20
CA GLU A 83 -12.61 -3.44 -4.01
C GLU A 83 -12.13 -2.57 -2.84
N HIS A 84 -12.25 -3.10 -1.63
CA HIS A 84 -11.71 -2.44 -0.45
C HIS A 84 -10.21 -2.74 -0.35
N ILE A 85 -9.40 -1.87 -0.95
CA ILE A 85 -7.94 -1.90 -0.84
C ILE A 85 -7.54 -1.17 0.44
N SER A 86 -6.70 -1.81 1.26
CA SER A 86 -6.03 -1.17 2.39
C SER A 86 -4.97 -0.18 1.88
N VAL A 87 -5.41 1.01 1.48
CA VAL A 87 -4.53 2.07 0.96
C VAL A 87 -3.47 2.46 1.99
N ASP A 88 -3.79 2.42 3.29
CA ASP A 88 -2.84 2.73 4.35
C ASP A 88 -1.65 1.76 4.37
N THR A 89 -1.88 0.47 4.09
CA THR A 89 -0.80 -0.52 3.94
C THR A 89 0.13 -0.13 2.79
N PHE A 90 -0.46 0.25 1.65
CA PHE A 90 0.29 0.68 0.48
C PHE A 90 1.08 1.98 0.71
N VAL A 91 0.45 2.97 1.36
CA VAL A 91 1.13 4.21 1.77
C VAL A 91 2.28 3.89 2.71
N ASN A 92 2.10 3.02 3.70
CA ASN A 92 3.15 2.64 4.64
C ASN A 92 4.32 1.89 3.97
N ASP A 93 4.04 1.07 2.96
CA ASP A 93 5.09 0.42 2.17
C ASP A 93 5.89 1.46 1.37
N ILE A 94 5.23 2.44 0.73
CA ILE A 94 5.92 3.57 0.08
C ILE A 94 6.75 4.36 1.08
N LYS A 95 6.19 4.73 2.25
CA LYS A 95 6.90 5.46 3.31
C LYS A 95 8.17 4.71 3.71
N ARG A 96 8.06 3.39 3.91
CA ARG A 96 9.19 2.52 4.27
C ARG A 96 10.29 2.51 3.20
N GLU A 97 9.92 2.33 1.94
CA GLU A 97 10.88 2.31 0.82
C GLU A 97 11.59 3.65 0.64
N LEU A 98 10.86 4.77 0.81
CA LEU A 98 11.46 6.11 0.77
C LEU A 98 12.47 6.33 1.91
N ILE A 99 12.13 5.95 3.14
CA ILE A 99 13.02 6.06 4.30
C ILE A 99 14.26 5.17 4.10
N ASN A 100 14.07 3.91 3.68
CA ASN A 100 15.15 2.95 3.45
C ASN A 100 16.11 3.40 2.33
N SER A 101 15.63 4.18 1.37
CA SER A 101 16.47 4.70 0.29
C SER A 101 17.56 5.65 0.79
N ASN A 102 17.36 6.30 1.95
CA ASN A 102 18.21 7.36 2.49
C ASN A 102 18.51 8.49 1.47
N GLN A 103 17.61 8.69 0.50
CA GLN A 103 17.79 9.65 -0.59
C GLN A 103 16.95 10.92 -0.43
N VAL A 104 15.92 10.87 0.41
CA VAL A 104 14.93 11.93 0.62
C VAL A 104 14.68 12.12 2.12
N ASP A 105 14.36 13.35 2.52
CA ASP A 105 13.83 13.60 3.86
C ASP A 105 12.32 13.40 3.81
N PHE A 106 11.79 12.48 4.61
CA PHE A 106 10.36 12.22 4.62
C PHE A 106 9.65 13.11 5.64
N VAL A 107 8.65 13.87 5.17
CA VAL A 107 7.82 14.72 6.02
C VAL A 107 6.56 13.97 6.42
N ALA A 108 6.26 14.00 7.72
CA ALA A 108 5.05 13.42 8.30
C ALA A 108 3.77 13.95 7.62
N ASP A 109 2.76 13.10 7.52
CA ASP A 109 1.49 13.50 6.91
C ASP A 109 0.72 14.51 7.78
N SER A 110 -0.40 15.03 7.27
CA SER A 110 -1.17 16.06 7.98
C SER A 110 -1.67 15.61 9.35
N GLN A 111 -2.08 14.34 9.49
CA GLN A 111 -2.65 13.82 10.75
C GLN A 111 -1.53 13.62 11.78
N GLU A 112 -0.40 13.05 11.36
CA GLU A 112 0.79 12.90 12.21
C GLU A 112 1.31 14.28 12.68
N ARG A 113 1.36 15.27 11.79
CA ARG A 113 1.82 16.63 12.15
C ARG A 113 0.89 17.32 13.14
N GLU A 114 -0.41 17.12 13.04
CA GLU A 114 -1.37 17.64 14.00
C GLU A 114 -1.10 17.07 15.40
N GLN A 115 -0.92 15.75 15.51
CA GLN A 115 -0.55 15.10 16.77
C GLN A 115 0.80 15.60 17.33
N LEU A 116 1.81 15.76 16.46
CA LEU A 116 3.12 16.26 16.86
C LEU A 116 3.10 17.72 17.33
N ARG A 117 2.20 18.55 16.79
CA ARG A 117 2.02 19.93 17.25
C ARG A 117 1.40 19.96 18.64
N TYR A 118 0.38 19.14 18.90
CA TYR A 118 -0.19 19.00 20.23
C TYR A 118 0.85 18.54 21.26
N GLU A 119 1.65 17.52 20.93
CA GLU A 119 2.75 17.06 21.79
C GLU A 119 3.80 18.15 22.03
N ARG A 120 4.15 18.91 20.99
CA ARG A 120 5.12 20.02 21.11
C ARG A 120 4.58 21.15 21.98
N GLU A 121 3.27 21.41 21.94
CA GLU A 121 2.61 22.43 22.78
C GLU A 121 2.67 22.02 24.25
N ASP A 122 2.38 20.74 24.56
CA ASP A 122 2.53 20.21 25.92
C ASP A 122 3.99 20.31 26.40
N GLN A 123 4.95 19.91 25.55
CA GLN A 123 6.37 20.00 25.88
C GLN A 123 6.87 21.45 25.98
N ASP A 124 6.24 22.43 25.33
CA ASP A 124 6.56 23.84 25.53
C ASP A 124 6.21 24.32 26.96
N LEU A 125 5.28 23.67 27.65
CA LEU A 125 5.02 23.98 29.05
C LEU A 125 5.89 23.13 29.99
N ASN A 126 6.09 21.86 29.64
CA ASN A 126 6.62 20.86 30.57
C ASN A 126 8.11 20.51 30.39
N ALA A 127 8.68 20.71 29.19
CA ALA A 127 10.07 20.36 28.91
C ALA A 127 11.03 21.46 29.34
N SER A 128 12.26 21.04 29.70
CA SER A 128 13.35 21.95 30.03
C SER A 128 13.69 22.87 28.85
N ALA A 129 14.17 24.08 29.15
CA ALA A 129 14.56 25.04 28.11
C ALA A 129 15.64 24.49 27.15
N ALA A 130 16.50 23.58 27.61
CA ALA A 130 17.57 22.99 26.80
C ALA A 130 17.07 21.93 25.80
N SER A 131 15.95 21.25 26.08
CA SER A 131 15.44 20.13 25.28
C SER A 131 14.20 20.49 24.45
N ARG A 132 13.46 21.52 24.86
CA ARG A 132 12.25 22.02 24.22
C ARG A 132 12.47 22.36 22.74
N LYS A 133 11.44 22.15 21.91
CA LYS A 133 11.44 22.47 20.48
C LYS A 133 10.48 23.63 20.20
N ALA A 134 10.94 24.61 19.42
CA ALA A 134 10.12 25.75 19.04
C ALA A 134 9.01 25.34 18.06
N MET A 135 7.86 26.02 18.16
CA MET A 135 6.81 25.95 17.16
C MET A 135 7.25 26.62 15.85
N GLY A 136 6.71 26.17 14.73
CA GLY A 136 6.99 26.75 13.41
C GLY A 136 8.28 26.26 12.74
N GLU A 137 9.12 25.49 13.43
CA GLU A 137 10.38 24.93 12.90
C GLU A 137 10.17 23.55 12.24
N GLU A 138 8.99 23.29 11.68
CA GLU A 138 8.71 22.05 10.93
C GLU A 138 9.38 22.08 9.56
N LEU A 139 9.97 20.94 9.16
CA LEU A 139 10.50 20.81 7.81
C LEU A 139 9.36 20.87 6.78
N GLY A 140 9.38 21.89 5.93
CA GLY A 140 8.48 22.01 4.79
C GLY A 140 8.85 21.01 3.70
N ALA A 141 7.85 20.32 3.14
CA ALA A 141 8.05 19.45 1.99
C ALA A 141 8.31 20.29 0.71
N ASP A 142 9.26 19.86 -0.11
CA ASP A 142 9.52 20.42 -1.44
C ASP A 142 8.61 19.79 -2.50
N TYR A 143 8.29 18.50 -2.32
CA TYR A 143 7.50 17.71 -3.25
C TYR A 143 6.42 16.90 -2.54
N MET A 144 5.31 16.68 -3.24
CA MET A 144 4.21 15.83 -2.82
C MET A 144 4.04 14.67 -3.80
N LEU A 145 4.03 13.45 -3.27
CA LEU A 145 3.69 12.23 -4.00
C LEU A 145 2.18 12.00 -3.91
N LEU A 146 1.50 12.00 -5.05
CA LEU A 146 0.08 11.71 -5.17
C LEU A 146 -0.14 10.43 -5.96
N GLY A 147 -1.29 9.79 -5.77
CA GLY A 147 -1.56 8.55 -6.48
C GLY A 147 -3.02 8.15 -6.61
N ALA A 148 -3.25 7.14 -7.43
CA ALA A 148 -4.50 6.43 -7.50
C ALA A 148 -4.28 4.94 -7.82
N ILE A 149 -5.16 4.10 -7.29
CA ILE A 149 -5.24 2.67 -7.59
C ILE A 149 -6.56 2.43 -8.31
N ASN A 150 -6.50 1.85 -9.51
CA ASN A 150 -7.65 1.52 -10.34
C ASN A 150 -7.73 0.00 -10.54
N THR A 151 -8.94 -0.52 -10.69
CA THR A 151 -9.15 -1.91 -11.10
C THR A 151 -10.03 -2.04 -12.33
N LEU A 152 -9.68 -2.98 -13.20
CA LEU A 152 -10.52 -3.44 -14.30
C LEU A 152 -10.76 -4.94 -14.15
N LEU A 153 -12.03 -5.32 -14.09
CA LEU A 153 -12.46 -6.70 -13.95
C LEU A 153 -12.99 -7.22 -15.29
N ASP A 154 -12.48 -8.38 -15.72
CA ASP A 154 -12.98 -9.10 -16.89
C ASP A 154 -13.32 -10.54 -16.49
N ARG A 155 -14.54 -10.98 -16.77
CA ARG A 155 -15.05 -12.29 -16.35
C ARG A 155 -15.75 -13.00 -17.49
N ALA A 156 -15.33 -14.23 -17.76
CA ALA A 156 -15.95 -15.13 -18.72
C ALA A 156 -16.10 -16.53 -18.11
N GLY A 157 -17.35 -16.93 -17.83
CA GLY A 157 -17.66 -18.22 -17.21
C GLY A 157 -16.98 -18.41 -15.85
N LYS A 158 -16.11 -19.42 -15.74
CA LYS A 158 -15.35 -19.76 -14.51
C LYS A 158 -13.98 -19.07 -14.43
N THR A 159 -13.63 -18.25 -15.43
CA THR A 159 -12.38 -17.52 -15.47
C THR A 159 -12.64 -16.05 -15.20
N GLN A 160 -11.83 -15.49 -14.32
CA GLN A 160 -11.83 -14.07 -14.00
C GLN A 160 -10.41 -13.54 -14.16
N VAL A 161 -10.28 -12.34 -14.72
CA VAL A 161 -9.04 -11.60 -14.84
C VAL A 161 -9.26 -10.27 -14.14
N THR A 162 -8.48 -10.02 -13.09
CA THR A 162 -8.45 -8.72 -12.41
C THR A 162 -7.16 -8.00 -12.80
N TYR A 163 -7.32 -6.77 -13.25
CA TYR A 163 -6.23 -5.89 -13.61
C TYR A 163 -6.15 -4.74 -12.64
N TYR A 164 -5.00 -4.57 -11.99
CA TYR A 164 -4.70 -3.45 -11.12
C TYR A 164 -3.78 -2.48 -11.86
N GLN A 165 -4.09 -1.20 -11.77
CA GLN A 165 -3.23 -0.14 -12.24
C GLN A 165 -3.00 0.86 -11.12
N VAL A 166 -1.73 1.05 -10.76
CA VAL A 166 -1.30 2.04 -9.79
C VAL A 166 -0.58 3.15 -10.53
N ASP A 167 -1.08 4.37 -10.40
CA ASP A 167 -0.51 5.58 -10.97
C ASP A 167 -0.02 6.47 -9.84
N LEU A 168 1.27 6.84 -9.85
CA LEU A 168 1.85 7.79 -8.90
C LEU A 168 2.45 8.98 -9.63
N LYS A 169 2.42 10.15 -8.99
CA LYS A 169 2.97 11.41 -9.52
C LYS A 169 3.70 12.17 -8.43
N LEU A 170 4.91 12.65 -8.74
CA LEU A 170 5.67 13.54 -7.88
C LEU A 170 5.51 14.98 -8.39
N ILE A 171 4.98 15.86 -7.54
CA ILE A 171 4.65 17.25 -7.89
C ILE A 171 5.42 18.20 -6.97
N SER A 172 5.99 19.27 -7.52
CA SER A 172 6.60 20.33 -6.71
C SER A 172 5.53 21.17 -6.03
N LEU A 173 5.72 21.42 -4.74
CA LEU A 173 4.86 22.29 -3.95
C LEU A 173 5.13 23.78 -4.24
N THR A 174 6.25 24.12 -4.87
CA THR A 174 6.61 25.49 -5.21
C THR A 174 5.91 25.97 -6.47
N ASP A 175 5.95 25.18 -7.55
CA ASP A 175 5.52 25.59 -8.89
C ASP A 175 4.42 24.68 -9.50
N ASN A 176 3.93 23.67 -8.75
CA ASN A 176 2.96 22.67 -9.20
C ASN A 176 3.39 21.83 -10.41
N ARG A 177 4.68 21.84 -10.77
CA ARG A 177 5.19 21.03 -11.87
C ARG A 177 5.27 19.57 -11.47
N THR A 178 4.80 18.70 -12.36
CA THR A 178 5.01 17.26 -12.21
C THR A 178 6.42 16.90 -12.66
N LEU A 179 7.23 16.33 -11.76
CA LEU A 179 8.61 15.94 -12.04
C LEU A 179 8.75 14.47 -12.43
N TRP A 180 7.81 13.65 -11.98
CA TRP A 180 7.79 12.23 -12.27
C TRP A 180 6.36 11.70 -12.30
N ILE A 181 6.12 10.76 -13.21
CA ILE A 181 4.91 9.97 -13.30
C ILE A 181 5.35 8.52 -13.48
N GLY A 182 4.89 7.66 -12.59
CA GLY A 182 5.09 6.22 -12.71
C GLY A 182 3.77 5.49 -12.79
N GLN A 183 3.80 4.34 -13.46
CA GLN A 183 2.67 3.46 -13.58
C GLN A 183 3.12 2.02 -13.41
N LYS A 184 2.43 1.27 -12.55
CA LYS A 184 2.61 -0.17 -12.41
C LYS A 184 1.29 -0.89 -12.65
N LYS A 185 1.39 -2.02 -13.34
CA LYS A 185 0.25 -2.85 -13.74
C LYS A 185 0.44 -4.24 -13.17
N ILE A 186 -0.59 -4.78 -12.54
CA ILE A 186 -0.64 -6.17 -12.11
C ILE A 186 -1.85 -6.82 -12.78
N LYS A 187 -1.66 -8.03 -13.31
CA LYS A 187 -2.74 -8.80 -13.93
C LYS A 187 -2.82 -10.16 -13.27
N LYS A 188 -3.91 -10.43 -12.57
CA LYS A 188 -4.18 -11.70 -11.91
C LYS A 188 -5.27 -12.45 -12.66
N ARG A 189 -5.06 -13.74 -12.90
CA ARG A 189 -6.06 -14.64 -13.49
C ARG A 189 -6.48 -15.67 -12.44
N ILE A 190 -7.77 -15.76 -12.20
CA ILE A 190 -8.38 -16.72 -11.29
C ILE A 190 -9.19 -17.71 -12.13
N THR A 191 -9.02 -19.00 -11.88
CA THR A 191 -9.83 -20.07 -12.47
C THR A 191 -10.49 -20.83 -11.33
N ASN A 192 -11.81 -21.06 -11.41
CA ASN A 192 -12.60 -21.72 -10.34
C ASN A 192 -12.61 -20.98 -8.98
N GLY A 193 -12.50 -19.65 -8.96
CA GLY A 193 -12.60 -18.88 -7.72
C GLY A 193 -13.99 -18.98 -7.10
N LYS A 194 -14.08 -19.37 -5.82
CA LYS A 194 -15.29 -19.18 -5.03
C LYS A 194 -15.45 -17.67 -4.78
N SER A 195 -16.47 -17.07 -5.36
CA SER A 195 -16.79 -15.66 -5.15
C SER A 195 -17.43 -15.53 -3.78
N TYR A 196 -16.69 -14.98 -2.81
CA TYR A 196 -17.27 -14.53 -1.55
C TYR A 196 -17.77 -13.10 -1.81
N TYR A 197 -19.07 -12.98 -2.10
CA TYR A 197 -19.79 -11.69 -2.04
C TYR A 197 -20.25 -11.46 -0.61
#